data_AF-A0A529PBI2-F1
#
_entry.id   AF-A0A529PBI2-F1
#
_cell.length_a   1.000
_cell.length_b   1.000
_cell.length_c   1.000
_cell.angle_alpha   90.00
_cell.angle_beta   90.00
_cell.angle_gamma   90.00
#
_symmetry.space_group_name_H-M   'P 1'
#
loop_
_entity.id
_entity.type
_entity.pdbx_description
1 polymer ?
#
loop_
_entity_poly.entity_id
_entity_poly.type
_entity_poly.pdbx_seq_one_letter_code
_entity_poly.pdbx_strand_id
1 'polypeptide(L)' 'VDLAGAVQVDEARLEDALRSVMDLSPSGIRRHLDLNRPIYAKTSSYGHFGRKAGRDGSFSWEKTDLAKALKDAVAA' A
#
# COMPACT_ATOMS: atom_id res chain seq x y z
N VAL A 1 3.38 -13.22 -4.26
CA VAL A 1 2.10 -12.84 -3.58
C VAL A 1 1.25 -14.10 -3.47
N ASP A 2 0.50 -14.35 -2.39
CA ASP A 2 -0.37 -15.53 -2.25
C ASP A 2 -1.83 -15.07 -2.09
N LEU A 3 -2.71 -15.53 -2.98
CA LEU A 3 -4.14 -15.18 -3.02
C LEU A 3 -5.04 -16.24 -2.37
N ALA A 4 -4.46 -17.26 -1.72
CA ALA A 4 -5.16 -18.34 -1.04
C ALA A 4 -6.24 -19.01 -1.92
N GLY A 5 -5.98 -19.13 -3.23
CA GLY A 5 -6.88 -19.74 -4.20
C GLY A 5 -8.00 -18.82 -4.75
N ALA A 6 -7.95 -17.52 -4.51
CA ALA A 6 -8.88 -16.58 -5.17
C ALA A 6 -8.59 -16.49 -6.68
N VAL A 7 -9.56 -16.91 -7.50
CA VAL A 7 -9.38 -17.24 -8.93
C VAL A 7 -9.33 -16.04 -9.89
N GLN A 8 -9.13 -14.81 -9.40
CA GLN A 8 -9.33 -13.62 -10.25
C GLN A 8 -8.10 -13.23 -11.08
N VAL A 9 -6.88 -13.53 -10.60
CA VAL A 9 -5.62 -13.07 -11.22
C VAL A 9 -4.52 -14.08 -10.92
N ASP A 10 -3.61 -14.30 -11.88
CA ASP A 10 -2.37 -15.05 -11.67
C ASP A 10 -1.44 -14.33 -10.67
N GLU A 11 -0.88 -15.07 -9.71
CA GLU A 11 -0.07 -14.50 -8.63
C GLU A 11 1.25 -13.90 -9.11
N ALA A 12 1.88 -14.49 -10.14
CA ALA A 12 3.12 -13.97 -10.70
C ALA A 12 2.84 -12.66 -11.45
N ARG A 13 1.77 -12.60 -12.24
CA ARG A 13 1.31 -11.35 -12.88
C ARG A 13 1.02 -10.26 -11.85
N LEU A 14 0.37 -10.62 -10.74
CA LEU A 14 0.10 -9.67 -9.66
C LEU A 14 1.40 -9.17 -9.00
N GLU A 15 2.38 -10.04 -8.78
CA GLU A 15 3.68 -9.65 -8.24
C GLU A 15 4.40 -8.63 -9.14
N ASP A 16 4.41 -8.88 -10.46
CA ASP A 16 5.01 -7.95 -11.43
C ASP A 16 4.28 -6.61 -11.47
N ALA A 17 2.94 -6.63 -11.41
CA ALA A 17 2.12 -5.42 -11.37
C ALA A 17 2.39 -4.58 -10.11
N LEU A 18 2.60 -5.20 -8.95
CA LEU A 18 2.94 -4.46 -7.72
C LEU A 18 4.27 -3.70 -7.85
N ARG A 19 5.27 -4.35 -8.46
CA ARG A 19 6.60 -3.74 -8.68
C ARG A 19 6.56 -2.60 -9.71
N SER A 20 5.62 -2.63 -10.65
CA SER A 20 5.46 -1.57 -11.65
C SER A 20 4.65 -0.37 -11.12
N VAL A 21 3.72 -0.59 -10.20
CA VAL A 21 2.83 0.45 -9.64
C VAL A 21 3.46 1.22 -8.49
N MET A 22 4.39 0.62 -7.74
CA MET A 22 5.02 1.26 -6.59
C MET A 22 6.52 0.96 -6.51
N ASP A 23 7.33 1.99 -6.24
CA ASP A 23 8.73 1.83 -5.82
C ASP A 23 8.79 1.24 -4.41
N LEU A 24 9.01 -0.06 -4.32
CA LEU A 24 9.11 -0.82 -3.07
C LEU A 24 10.50 -0.73 -2.39
N SER A 25 11.42 0.11 -2.89
CA SER A 25 12.66 0.39 -2.17
C SER A 25 12.37 1.11 -0.84
N PRO A 26 13.25 1.04 0.17
CA PRO A 26 13.07 1.78 1.43
C PRO A 26 12.84 3.28 1.21
N SER A 27 13.54 3.85 0.22
CA SER A 27 13.40 5.26 -0.16
C SER A 27 12.05 5.55 -0.85
N GLY A 28 11.55 4.62 -1.66
CA GLY A 28 10.28 4.71 -2.38
C GLY A 28 9.11 4.65 -1.41
N ILE A 29 9.10 3.66 -0.53
CA ILE A 29 8.09 3.51 0.54
C ILE A 29 8.03 4.77 1.40
N ARG A 30 9.18 5.27 1.87
CA ARG A 30 9.25 6.50 2.68
C ARG A 30 8.64 7.71 1.96
N ARG A 31 8.93 7.87 0.66
CA ARG A 31 8.44 9.00 -0.15
C ARG A 31 6.95 8.86 -0.44
N HIS A 32 6.52 7.69 -0.90
CA HIS A 32 5.13 7.43 -1.28
C HIS A 32 4.17 7.58 -0.09
N LEU A 33 4.54 7.02 1.07
CA LEU A 33 3.74 7.09 2.28
C LEU A 33 4.00 8.36 3.13
N ASP A 34 4.88 9.26 2.68
CA ASP A 34 5.23 10.51 3.37
C ASP A 34 5.62 10.31 4.84
N LEU A 35 6.52 9.35 5.10
CA LEU A 35 6.82 8.86 6.46
C LEU A 35 7.79 9.74 7.25
N ASN A 36 8.39 10.77 6.65
CA ASN A 36 9.32 11.65 7.36
C ASN A 36 8.59 12.74 8.17
N ARG A 37 7.66 12.32 9.03
CA ARG A 37 6.72 13.18 9.76
C ARG A 37 6.45 12.63 11.16
N PRO A 38 6.11 13.48 12.15
CA PRO A 38 5.81 13.05 13.51
C PRO A 38 4.37 12.47 13.63
N ILE A 39 4.09 11.36 12.96
CA ILE A 39 2.74 10.76 12.87
C ILE A 39 2.56 9.50 13.73
N TYR A 40 3.63 9.01 14.35
CA TYR A 40 3.68 7.66 14.96
C TYR A 40 3.05 7.56 16.35
N ALA A 41 2.88 8.65 17.09
CA ALA A 41 2.33 8.59 18.45
C ALA A 41 0.92 7.96 18.48
N LYS A 42 0.13 8.13 17.42
CA LYS A 42 -1.22 7.58 17.30
C LYS A 42 -1.24 6.07 17.09
N THR A 43 -0.16 5.47 16.60
CA THR A 43 -0.08 4.03 16.30
C THR A 43 0.29 3.19 17.52
N SER A 44 0.74 3.81 18.62
CA SER A 44 1.23 3.13 19.84
C SER A 44 0.14 2.39 20.63
N SER A 45 -1.13 2.62 20.30
CA SER A 45 -2.29 2.00 20.94
C SER A 45 -3.36 1.69 19.90
N TYR A 46 -4.15 0.64 20.18
CA TYR A 46 -5.27 0.19 19.34
C TYR A 46 -4.88 -0.21 17.91
N GLY A 47 -3.61 -0.58 17.70
CA GLY A 47 -3.11 -1.12 16.44
C GLY A 47 -2.70 -0.06 15.41
N HIS A 48 -1.87 -0.52 14.46
CA HIS A 48 -1.33 0.27 13.35
C HIS A 48 -2.24 0.29 12.12
N PHE A 49 -3.14 -0.69 11.99
CA PHE A 49 -3.95 -0.94 10.79
C PHE A 49 -5.45 -0.86 11.05
N GLY A 50 -6.25 -0.73 9.99
CA GLY A 50 -7.72 -0.73 10.03
C GLY A 50 -8.32 0.60 10.49
N ARG A 51 -7.56 1.69 10.40
CA ARG A 51 -7.93 3.03 10.88
C ARG A 51 -7.95 3.99 9.69
N LYS A 52 -8.81 5.01 9.72
CA LYS A 52 -8.88 5.98 8.61
C LYS A 52 -7.60 6.81 8.52
N ALA A 53 -7.09 7.00 7.30
CA ALA A 53 -6.01 7.93 7.00
C ALA A 53 -6.35 9.34 7.50
N GLY A 54 -5.47 9.91 8.33
CA GLY A 54 -5.62 11.22 8.91
C GLY A 54 -5.20 12.35 7.96
N ARG A 55 -5.83 13.51 8.09
CA ARG A 55 -5.45 14.73 7.35
C ARG A 55 -4.03 15.22 7.67
N ASP A 56 -3.50 14.81 8.82
CA ASP A 56 -2.15 15.10 9.28
C ASP A 56 -1.11 14.11 8.74
N GLY A 57 -1.50 13.18 7.86
CA GLY A 57 -0.63 12.14 7.31
C GLY A 57 -0.56 10.87 8.16
N SER A 58 -1.22 10.82 9.32
CA SER A 58 -1.29 9.58 10.10
C SER A 58 -1.98 8.46 9.32
N PHE A 59 -1.49 7.23 9.46
CA PHE A 59 -2.01 6.06 8.76
C PHE A 59 -2.06 6.24 7.23
N SER A 60 -1.03 6.86 6.64
CA SER A 60 -0.96 7.06 5.19
C SER A 60 -1.05 5.75 4.38
N TRP A 61 -0.62 4.63 4.98
CA TRP A 61 -0.73 3.28 4.43
C TRP A 61 -2.15 2.71 4.37
N GLU A 62 -3.14 3.36 4.99
CA GLU A 62 -4.55 2.96 4.92
C GLU A 62 -5.27 3.56 3.71
N LYS A 63 -4.57 4.39 2.91
CA LYS A 63 -5.08 4.87 1.62
C LYS A 63 -5.11 3.74 0.61
N THR A 64 -6.14 3.75 -0.24
CA THR A 64 -6.32 2.80 -1.35
C THR A 64 -6.15 3.48 -2.72
N ASP A 65 -5.33 4.53 -2.77
CA ASP A 65 -5.07 5.34 -3.96
C ASP A 65 -4.33 4.58 -5.07
N LEU A 66 -3.62 3.50 -4.74
CA LEU A 66 -3.02 2.59 -5.72
C LEU A 66 -3.99 1.59 -6.36
N ALA A 67 -5.23 1.45 -5.85
CA ALA A 67 -6.14 0.39 -6.29
C ALA A 67 -6.47 0.46 -7.79
N LYS A 68 -6.64 1.67 -8.34
CA LYS A 68 -6.88 1.85 -9.78
C LYS A 68 -5.65 1.47 -10.60
N ALA A 69 -4.48 1.97 -10.23
CA ALA A 69 -3.23 1.68 -10.94
C ALA A 69 -2.92 0.18 -10.94
N LEU A 70 -3.15 -0.50 -9.82
CA LEU A 70 -2.99 -1.95 -9.72
C LEU A 70 -3.99 -2.70 -10.61
N LYS A 71 -5.26 -2.29 -10.64
CA LYS A 71 -6.26 -2.89 -11.52
C LYS A 71 -5.91 -2.73 -12.99
N ASP A 72 -5.43 -1.55 -13.39
CA ASP A 72 -5.03 -1.28 -14.77
C ASP A 72 -3.77 -2.09 -15.15
N ALA A 73 -2.77 -2.15 -14.26
CA ALA A 73 -1.52 -2.90 -14.48
C ALA A 73 -1.74 -4.42 -14.59
N VAL A 74 -2.72 -4.95 -13.87
CA VAL A 74 -3.11 -6.36 -13.93
C VAL A 74 -4.01 -6.66 -15.15
N ALA A 75 -4.63 -5.65 -15.77
CA ALA A 75 -5.45 -5.85 -16.97
C ALA A 75 -4.62 -5.82 -18.27
N ALA A 76 -3.51 -5.07 -18.27
CA ALA A 76 -2.56 -4.94 -19.39
C ALA A 76 -1.78 -6.23 -19.64
#